data_AF-A0A9R1GV00-F1
#
_entry.id   AF-A0A9R1GV00-F1
#
_cell.length_a   1.000
_cell.length_b   1.000
_cell.length_c   1.000
_cell.angle_alpha   90.00
_cell.angle_beta   90.00
_cell.angle_gamma   90.00
#
_symmetry.space_group_name_H-M   'P 1'
#
loop_
_entity.id
_entity.type
_entity.pdbx_description
1 polymer ?
#
loop_
_entity_poly.entity_id
_entity_poly.type
_entity_poly.pdbx_seq_one_letter_code
_entity_poly.pdbx_strand_id
1 'polypeptide(L)'
;MLVYQDKLSGDELLSDSFPYRELENGVLWEVDGHWVVQGAVDVDIGANPSAEGGGDDEGVDDQAVKVVDIVDTFRLQEQPAFDKKQFISHMKRYIKNLSAKLEGDDLDVFKKNVESATKYLLSKLKDLQL
;
A
#
# COMPACT_ATOMS: atom_id res chain seq x y z
N MET A 1 -7.75 16.44 -4.72
CA MET A 1 -7.22 15.09 -4.48
C MET A 1 -8.41 14.16 -4.39
N LEU A 2 -8.51 13.24 -5.32
CA LEU A 2 -9.46 12.13 -5.29
C LEU A 2 -8.84 11.00 -4.45
N VAL A 3 -9.59 10.47 -3.50
CA VAL A 3 -9.18 9.31 -2.70
C VAL A 3 -9.94 8.10 -3.19
N TYR A 4 -9.21 7.01 -3.42
CA TYR A 4 -9.76 5.74 -3.87
C TYR A 4 -10.01 4.83 -2.67
N GLN A 5 -11.28 4.43 -2.54
CA GLN A 5 -11.77 3.63 -1.43
C GLN A 5 -12.09 2.21 -1.91
N ASP A 6 -11.73 1.22 -1.09
CA ASP A 6 -12.11 -0.16 -1.34
C ASP A 6 -13.62 -0.36 -1.22
N LYS A 7 -14.22 -1.06 -2.20
CA LYS A 7 -15.67 -1.33 -2.20
C LYS A 7 -16.09 -2.40 -1.19
N LEU A 8 -15.16 -3.21 -0.66
CA LEU A 8 -15.46 -4.28 0.30
C LEU A 8 -15.37 -3.81 1.75
N SER A 9 -14.27 -3.16 2.13
CA SER A 9 -14.01 -2.69 3.50
C SER A 9 -14.41 -1.23 3.73
N GLY A 10 -14.31 -0.39 2.69
CA GLY A 10 -14.45 1.06 2.84
C GLY A 10 -13.16 1.76 3.27
N ASP A 11 -12.02 1.06 3.28
CA ASP A 11 -10.73 1.68 3.62
C ASP A 11 -10.17 2.48 2.43
N GLU A 12 -9.41 3.53 2.73
CA GLU A 12 -8.70 4.34 1.74
C GLU A 12 -7.38 3.66 1.36
N LEU A 13 -7.15 3.42 0.06
CA LEU A 13 -6.00 2.66 -0.42
C LEU A 13 -4.99 3.49 -1.21
N LEU A 14 -5.46 4.55 -1.88
CA LEU A 14 -4.69 5.33 -2.85
C LEU A 14 -5.32 6.71 -3.04
N SER A 15 -4.58 7.66 -3.62
CA SER A 15 -5.15 8.89 -4.18
C SER A 15 -4.59 9.19 -5.56
N ASP A 16 -5.27 10.08 -6.29
CA ASP A 16 -4.82 10.60 -7.60
C ASP A 16 -3.51 11.40 -7.56
N SER A 17 -2.96 11.64 -6.36
CA SER A 17 -1.67 12.32 -6.19
C SER A 17 -0.48 11.38 -6.37
N PHE A 18 -0.70 10.06 -6.38
CA PHE A 18 0.34 9.06 -6.67
C PHE A 18 0.28 8.65 -8.14
N PRO A 19 1.40 8.63 -8.86
CA PRO A 19 1.42 8.17 -10.24
C PRO A 19 1.13 6.67 -10.31
N TYR A 20 0.16 6.29 -11.15
CA TYR A 20 -0.19 4.90 -11.39
C TYR A 20 -0.40 4.63 -12.87
N ARG A 21 -0.26 3.36 -13.24
CA ARG A 21 -0.57 2.86 -14.59
C ARG A 21 -1.55 1.70 -14.52
N GLU A 22 -2.42 1.64 -15.52
CA GLU A 22 -3.39 0.57 -15.64
C GLU A 22 -2.75 -0.67 -16.27
N LEU A 23 -3.04 -1.83 -15.68
CA LEU A 23 -2.63 -3.14 -16.13
C LEU A 23 -3.87 -4.02 -16.32
N GLU A 24 -3.72 -5.11 -17.07
CA GLU A 24 -4.74 -6.15 -17.22
C GLU A 24 -6.12 -5.59 -17.61
N ASN A 25 -6.15 -4.70 -18.60
CA ASN A 25 -7.36 -4.03 -19.11
C ASN A 25 -8.10 -3.19 -18.05
N GLY A 26 -7.36 -2.48 -17.20
CA GLY A 26 -7.93 -1.55 -16.21
C GLY A 26 -8.38 -2.21 -14.92
N VAL A 27 -8.16 -3.51 -14.74
CA VAL A 27 -8.56 -4.23 -13.50
C VAL A 27 -7.50 -4.09 -12.40
N LEU A 28 -6.25 -3.82 -12.78
CA LEU A 28 -5.15 -3.61 -11.85
C LEU A 28 -4.55 -2.23 -12.08
N TRP A 29 -4.17 -1.56 -11.00
CA TRP A 29 -3.32 -0.39 -11.05
C TRP A 29 -1.98 -0.71 -10.40
N GLU A 30 -0.89 -0.38 -11.08
CA GLU A 30 0.46 -0.41 -10.51
C GLU A 30 0.85 1.02 -10.16
N VAL A 31 1.24 1.23 -8.90
CA VAL A 31 1.52 2.56 -8.34
C VAL A 31 3.01 2.67 -8.07
N ASP A 32 3.62 3.77 -8.50
CA ASP A 32 5.02 4.06 -8.22
C ASP A 32 5.16 4.63 -6.81
N GLY A 33 5.99 4.00 -5.98
CA GLY A 33 6.23 4.41 -4.60
C GLY A 33 7.68 4.81 -4.37
N HIS A 34 7.90 5.79 -3.52
CA HIS A 34 9.23 6.31 -3.17
C HIS A 34 9.59 5.98 -1.73
N TRP A 35 10.84 5.60 -1.50
CA TRP A 35 11.36 5.42 -0.14
C TRP A 35 11.49 6.77 0.56
N VAL A 36 10.86 6.90 1.73
CA VAL A 36 10.93 8.05 2.63
C VAL A 36 11.45 7.61 3.99
N VAL A 37 12.05 8.54 4.73
CA VAL A 37 12.54 8.29 6.10
C VAL A 37 11.51 8.83 7.08
N GLN A 38 10.89 7.94 7.84
CA GLN A 38 10.00 8.26 8.95
C GLN A 38 10.86 8.51 10.20
N GLY A 39 10.64 9.63 10.90
CA GLY A 39 11.32 9.93 12.17
C GLY A 39 12.34 11.07 12.12
N ALA A 40 12.75 11.56 10.95
CA ALA A 40 13.62 12.74 10.85
C ALA A 40 12.84 14.06 11.02
N VAL A 41 12.00 14.16 12.05
CA VAL A 41 11.60 15.47 12.56
C VAL A 41 12.56 15.77 13.69
N ASP A 42 13.53 16.64 13.39
CA ASP A 42 14.20 17.42 14.42
C ASP A 42 13.11 18.25 15.09
N VAL A 43 12.47 17.69 16.12
CA VAL A 43 11.55 18.46 16.96
C VAL A 43 12.46 19.30 17.82
N ASP A 44 12.85 20.47 17.31
CA ASP A 44 13.45 21.53 18.12
C ASP A 44 12.37 22.02 19.10
N ILE A 45 12.14 21.24 20.16
CA ILE A 45 11.35 21.64 21.33
C ILE A 45 12.20 22.70 22.01
N GLY A 46 12.07 23.92 21.48
CA GLY A 46 12.89 25.06 21.81
C GLY A 46 13.14 25.20 23.30
N ALA A 47 14.43 25.33 23.61
CA ALA A 47 14.98 26.14 24.69
C ALA A 47 14.34 26.00 26.08
N ASN A 48 14.91 25.09 26.90
CA ASN A 48 15.00 25.32 28.34
C ASN A 48 16.44 25.75 28.70
N PRO A 49 16.74 27.05 28.86
CA PRO A 49 18.07 27.53 29.20
C PRO A 49 18.30 27.43 30.71
N SER A 50 18.57 26.23 31.21
CA SER A 50 19.13 26.04 32.56
C SER A 50 19.68 24.63 32.73
N ALA A 51 20.94 24.44 32.35
CA ALA A 51 21.98 23.89 33.21
C ALA A 51 23.20 23.52 32.36
N GLU A 52 24.33 24.14 32.72
CA GLU A 52 25.67 23.87 32.24
C GLU A 52 26.06 22.42 32.59
N GLY A 53 26.59 21.67 31.62
CA GLY A 53 27.07 20.30 31.85
C GLY A 53 27.42 19.60 30.54
N GLY A 54 28.71 19.54 30.21
CA GLY A 54 29.21 19.11 28.91
C GLY A 54 29.05 17.62 28.60
N GLY A 55 29.25 17.31 27.32
CA GLY A 55 29.61 15.96 26.86
C GLY A 55 28.84 15.53 25.61
N ASP A 56 29.55 15.54 24.50
CA ASP A 56 29.39 14.65 23.34
C ASP A 56 28.06 14.61 22.56
N ASP A 57 28.16 15.28 21.42
CA ASP A 57 27.42 15.13 20.17
C ASP A 57 27.52 13.68 19.62
N GLU A 58 26.67 12.76 20.08
CA GLU A 58 26.42 11.47 19.40
C GLU A 58 24.97 10.98 19.66
N GLY A 59 23.99 11.78 19.21
CA GLY A 59 22.56 11.44 19.29
C GLY A 59 21.89 11.41 17.93
N VAL A 60 22.48 10.78 16.92
CA VAL A 60 21.79 10.60 15.63
C VAL A 60 20.77 9.48 15.79
N ASP A 61 19.51 9.86 15.67
CA ASP A 61 18.29 9.10 15.92
C ASP A 61 18.28 7.67 15.31
N ASP A 62 18.45 6.65 16.17
CA ASP A 62 18.37 5.21 15.86
C ASP A 62 16.92 4.76 15.52
N GLN A 63 15.96 5.68 15.40
CA GLN A 63 14.55 5.41 15.11
C GLN A 63 14.13 5.77 13.69
N ALA A 64 15.06 6.22 12.84
CA ALA A 64 14.79 6.53 11.43
C ALA A 64 14.40 5.26 10.63
N VAL A 65 13.09 5.01 10.46
CA VAL A 65 12.57 3.88 9.69
C VAL A 65 12.35 4.31 8.25
N LYS A 66 12.93 3.56 7.29
CA LYS A 66 12.62 3.76 5.87
C LYS A 66 11.31 3.04 5.52
N VAL A 67 10.37 3.77 4.96
CA VAL A 67 9.06 3.28 4.53
C VAL A 67 8.73 3.81 3.14
N VAL A 68 7.87 3.13 2.38
CA VAL A 68 7.40 3.65 1.10
C VAL A 68 6.33 4.72 1.36
N ASP A 69 6.41 5.86 0.68
CA ASP A 69 5.54 7.02 0.83
C ASP A 69 4.04 6.68 0.82
N ILE A 70 3.59 5.85 -0.13
CA ILE A 70 2.20 5.42 -0.21
C ILE A 70 1.80 4.53 0.97
N VAL A 71 2.71 3.68 1.43
CA VAL A 71 2.48 2.79 2.58
C VAL A 71 2.30 3.61 3.86
N ASP A 72 3.14 4.63 4.05
CA ASP A 72 3.02 5.56 5.19
C ASP A 72 1.74 6.42 5.11
N THR A 73 1.48 7.00 3.94
CA THR A 73 0.34 7.91 3.71
C THR A 73 -1.01 7.26 4.00
N PHE A 74 -1.22 6.04 3.50
CA PHE A 74 -2.47 5.30 3.68
C PHE A 74 -2.40 4.28 4.82
N ARG A 75 -1.29 4.26 5.58
CA ARG A 75 -1.04 3.32 6.69
C ARG A 75 -1.25 1.87 6.30
N LEU A 76 -0.83 1.51 5.08
CA LEU A 76 -1.03 0.18 4.52
C LEU A 76 -0.30 -0.86 5.37
N GLN A 77 -0.94 -2.00 5.57
CA GLN A 77 -0.40 -3.08 6.39
C GLN A 77 0.05 -4.23 5.51
N GLU A 78 1.32 -4.61 5.62
CA GLU A 78 1.87 -5.76 4.93
C GLU A 78 1.14 -7.04 5.36
N GLN A 79 0.75 -7.85 4.37
CA GLN A 79 0.12 -9.14 4.62
C GLN A 79 1.18 -10.24 4.64
N PRO A 80 1.00 -11.29 5.46
CA PRO A 80 1.86 -12.47 5.43
C PRO A 80 1.96 -13.07 4.03
N ALA A 81 3.13 -13.61 3.71
CA ALA A 81 3.36 -14.32 2.46
C ALA A 81 2.32 -15.44 2.26
N PHE A 82 1.63 -15.39 1.13
CA PHE A 82 0.73 -16.43 0.66
C PHE A 82 1.50 -17.52 -0.09
N ASP A 83 1.22 -18.78 0.23
CA ASP A 83 1.49 -19.85 -0.72
C ASP A 83 0.49 -19.84 -1.88
N LYS A 84 0.83 -20.54 -2.98
CA LYS A 84 0.01 -20.58 -4.19
C LYS A 84 -1.45 -21.00 -3.92
N LYS A 85 -1.67 -21.95 -3.02
CA LYS A 85 -3.03 -22.45 -2.72
C LYS A 85 -3.81 -21.42 -1.91
N GLN A 86 -3.18 -20.82 -0.91
CA GLN A 86 -3.77 -19.76 -0.10
C GLN A 86 -4.16 -18.56 -0.97
N PHE A 87 -3.26 -18.10 -1.86
CA PHE A 87 -3.54 -17.00 -2.79
C PHE A 87 -4.76 -17.30 -3.67
N ILE A 88 -4.81 -18.47 -4.32
CA ILE A 88 -5.95 -18.86 -5.17
C ILE A 88 -7.25 -18.93 -4.35
N SER A 89 -7.20 -19.46 -3.14
CA SER A 89 -8.37 -19.53 -2.24
C SER A 89 -8.88 -18.13 -1.86
N HIS A 90 -7.95 -17.23 -1.53
CA HIS A 90 -8.26 -15.85 -1.17
C HIS A 90 -8.84 -15.09 -2.36
N MET A 91 -8.20 -15.16 -3.53
CA MET A 91 -8.67 -14.51 -4.75
C MET A 91 -10.07 -14.98 -5.14
N LYS A 92 -10.38 -16.29 -5.05
CA LYS A 92 -11.74 -16.79 -5.31
C LYS A 92 -12.79 -16.15 -4.39
N ARG A 93 -12.46 -15.98 -3.10
CA ARG A 93 -13.35 -15.33 -2.14
C ARG A 93 -13.49 -13.83 -2.45
N TYR A 94 -12.39 -13.15 -2.74
CA TYR A 94 -12.36 -11.74 -3.10
C TYR A 94 -13.22 -11.47 -4.34
N ILE A 95 -13.00 -12.22 -5.43
CA ILE A 95 -13.76 -12.10 -6.69
C ILE A 95 -15.25 -12.29 -6.44
N LYS A 96 -15.63 -13.30 -5.64
CA LYS A 96 -17.03 -13.55 -5.29
C LYS A 96 -17.64 -12.36 -4.55
N ASN A 97 -16.94 -11.83 -3.54
CA ASN A 97 -17.43 -10.72 -2.73
C ASN A 97 -17.53 -9.43 -3.54
N LEU A 98 -16.52 -9.12 -4.35
CA LEU A 98 -16.51 -7.91 -5.18
C LEU A 98 -17.56 -8.00 -6.29
N SER A 99 -17.70 -9.15 -6.95
CA SER A 99 -18.74 -9.34 -7.97
C SER A 99 -20.16 -9.12 -7.43
N ALA A 100 -20.39 -9.36 -6.13
CA ALA A 100 -21.68 -9.11 -5.50
C ALA A 100 -21.95 -7.62 -5.20
N LYS A 101 -20.92 -6.77 -5.32
CA LYS A 101 -20.97 -5.31 -5.11
C LYS A 101 -20.93 -4.51 -6.42
N LEU A 102 -20.73 -5.18 -7.55
CA LEU A 102 -20.70 -4.56 -8.88
C LEU A 102 -21.98 -4.88 -9.64
N GLU A 103 -22.38 -3.97 -10.53
CA GLU A 103 -23.57 -4.09 -11.36
C GLU A 103 -23.31 -3.50 -12.75
N GLY A 104 -24.19 -3.80 -13.71
CA GLY A 104 -24.09 -3.25 -15.07
C GLY A 104 -22.75 -3.54 -15.76
N ASP A 105 -22.20 -2.51 -16.40
CA ASP A 105 -20.98 -2.58 -17.21
C ASP A 105 -19.74 -2.90 -16.36
N ASP A 106 -19.63 -2.34 -15.16
CA ASP A 106 -18.51 -2.60 -14.23
C ASP A 106 -18.38 -4.10 -13.90
N LEU A 107 -19.51 -4.78 -13.70
CA LEU A 107 -19.52 -6.21 -13.43
C LEU A 107 -19.09 -7.03 -14.65
N ASP A 108 -19.48 -6.61 -15.86
CA ASP A 108 -19.11 -7.28 -17.11
C ASP A 108 -17.61 -7.15 -17.37
N VAL A 109 -17.10 -5.91 -17.29
CA VAL A 109 -15.67 -5.59 -17.43
C VAL A 109 -14.84 -6.35 -16.41
N PHE A 110 -15.26 -6.36 -15.14
CA PHE A 110 -14.56 -7.10 -14.09
C PHE A 110 -14.52 -8.61 -14.40
N LYS A 111 -15.67 -9.23 -14.68
CA LYS A 111 -15.73 -10.68 -14.96
C LYS A 111 -14.93 -11.08 -16.18
N LYS A 112 -14.91 -10.25 -17.21
CA LYS A 112 -14.17 -10.50 -18.46
C LYS A 112 -12.66 -10.52 -18.23
N ASN A 113 -12.15 -9.67 -17.35
CA ASN A 113 -10.71 -9.39 -17.25
C ASN A 113 -10.06 -9.95 -15.97
N VAL A 114 -10.83 -10.21 -14.90
CA VAL A 114 -10.30 -10.65 -13.60
C VAL A 114 -9.56 -11.99 -13.65
N GLU A 115 -9.92 -12.88 -14.57
CA GLU A 115 -9.19 -14.15 -14.74
C GLU A 115 -7.75 -13.92 -15.18
N SER A 116 -7.53 -13.02 -16.15
CA SER A 116 -6.19 -12.65 -16.62
C SER A 116 -5.40 -12.00 -15.50
N ALA A 117 -6.01 -11.01 -14.82
CA ALA A 117 -5.40 -10.33 -13.69
C ALA A 117 -4.98 -11.30 -12.57
N THR A 118 -5.83 -12.28 -12.24
CA THR A 118 -5.49 -13.30 -11.24
C THR A 118 -4.30 -14.16 -11.66
N LYS A 119 -4.20 -14.52 -12.96
CA LYS A 119 -3.05 -15.27 -13.49
C LYS A 119 -1.77 -14.44 -13.49
N TYR A 120 -1.87 -13.16 -13.84
CA TYR A 120 -0.75 -12.22 -13.81
C TYR A 120 -0.17 -12.11 -12.40
N LEU A 121 -1.00 -11.82 -11.40
CA LEU A 121 -0.57 -11.74 -10.00
C LEU A 121 0.01 -13.07 -9.50
N LEU A 122 -0.61 -14.20 -9.86
CA LEU A 122 -0.12 -15.53 -9.48
C LEU A 122 1.27 -15.83 -10.03
N SER A 123 1.60 -15.33 -11.22
CA SER A 123 2.94 -15.48 -11.82
C SER A 123 4.01 -14.66 -11.10
N LYS A 124 3.59 -13.57 -10.44
CA LYS A 124 4.43 -12.62 -9.69
C LYS A 124 4.35 -12.79 -8.17
N LEU A 125 3.76 -13.88 -7.67
CA LEU A 125 3.48 -14.04 -6.24
C LEU A 125 4.72 -13.87 -5.36
N LYS A 126 5.91 -14.23 -5.88
CA LYS A 126 7.20 -14.05 -5.19
C LYS A 126 7.72 -12.62 -5.18
N ASP A 127 7.34 -11.81 -6.18
CA ASP A 127 7.76 -10.42 -6.32
C ASP A 127 6.83 -9.46 -5.54
N LEU A 128 5.59 -9.90 -5.27
CA LEU A 128 4.57 -9.15 -4.52
C LEU A 128 4.75 -9.26 -2.99
N GLN A 129 5.66 -10.11 -2.55
CA GLN A 129 5.95 -10.36 -1.13
C GLN A 129 7.38 -9.86 -0.89
N LEU A 130 7.54 -8.91 0.04
CA LEU A 130 8.86 -8.45 0.49
C LEU A 130 9.51 -9.49 1.44
#